data_AF-A0A7C0UUC3-F1
#
_entry.id   AF-A0A7C0UUC3-F1
#
_cell.length_a   1.000
_cell.length_b   1.000
_cell.length_c   1.000
_cell.angle_alpha   90.00
_cell.angle_beta   90.00
_cell.angle_gamma   90.00
#
_symmetry.space_group_name_H-M   'P 1'
#
loop_
_entity.id
_entity.type
_entity.pdbx_description
1 polymer ?
#
loop_
_entity_poly.entity_id
_entity_poly.type
_entity_poly.pdbx_seq_one_letter_code
_entity_poly.pdbx_strand_id
1 'polypeptide(L)'
;MDFRSAVVVMLCIAVLGFSCTSYFREAESEGISDDDAGDDCIETLIPSPCQDGYDPELEKLARMYDRQFHVFNAFGHGINSDIIVSLDEPENRALIEDFLREYDGWDFEAWSGKHQFDVVASWEPVAGLYAGVGVAADAFRYGVLRDQGYDEDEVELARRHLLDAIEAWHIAVAITGTPGVIARGYLRKDIPSAAENIETTPLFDEYGNPLPPEKNNGTWRDDNSGGMYPNYIWIDSCSRDQFIGWVAGLAAAWEVIRDDPSFPDSLKRQMQEDASALGRSLMVVRKSGFDLEIFDADGRTTYHGYLNENSFDRIYLPFLPFKNGMHSLMALGIVAALAYVAEDPVLDWYLHEELIGKRQLHRIIRSNLVGVDFGVKTNYSNVNMAVMGAWLALRYIRDEDVRRDLRIALKKNLYDKPLRTRQPVEQAQSLYDFVY
;
A
#
# COMPACT_ATOMS: atom_id res chain seq x y z
N MET A 1 22.40 -8.72 7.17
CA MET A 1 21.04 -8.19 7.32
C MET A 1 20.18 -9.34 7.80
N ASP A 2 19.74 -9.25 9.04
CA ASP A 2 19.05 -10.32 9.76
C ASP A 2 17.58 -10.40 9.29
N PHE A 3 17.09 -11.62 9.08
CA PHE A 3 15.89 -11.94 8.28
C PHE A 3 14.56 -11.78 9.06
N ARG A 4 14.62 -11.36 10.33
CA ARG A 4 13.46 -11.42 11.25
C ARG A 4 12.54 -10.21 11.20
N SER A 5 13.01 -9.04 10.78
CA SER A 5 12.19 -7.83 10.75
C SER A 5 11.18 -7.81 9.58
N ALA A 6 11.50 -8.45 8.46
CA ALA A 6 10.63 -8.48 7.27
C ALA A 6 9.39 -9.40 7.39
N VAL A 7 9.39 -10.33 8.36
CA VAL A 7 8.28 -11.27 8.59
C VAL A 7 7.12 -10.62 9.36
N VAL A 8 7.42 -9.60 10.18
CA VAL A 8 6.45 -8.98 11.09
C VAL A 8 5.45 -8.09 10.35
N VAL A 9 5.88 -7.37 9.32
CA VAL A 9 5.01 -6.45 8.55
C VAL A 9 4.07 -7.19 7.58
N MET A 10 4.46 -8.36 7.08
CA MET A 10 3.61 -9.16 6.18
C MET A 10 2.54 -9.98 6.90
N LEU A 11 2.74 -10.33 8.18
CA LEU A 11 1.73 -11.07 8.94
C LEU A 11 0.47 -10.21 9.18
N CYS A 12 0.60 -8.89 9.37
CA CYS A 12 -0.56 -8.01 9.60
C CYS A 12 -1.50 -7.91 8.38
N ILE A 13 -0.96 -7.94 7.15
CA ILE A 13 -1.76 -7.97 5.91
C ILE A 13 -2.56 -9.27 5.81
N ALA A 14 -1.93 -10.38 6.23
CA ALA A 14 -2.44 -11.73 6.06
C ALA A 14 -3.21 -12.26 7.28
N VAL A 15 -3.46 -11.44 8.29
CA VAL A 15 -4.42 -11.82 9.33
C VAL A 15 -5.70 -10.99 9.21
N LEU A 16 -5.65 -9.81 8.57
CA LEU A 16 -6.76 -8.85 8.59
C LEU A 16 -7.41 -8.61 7.21
N GLY A 17 -6.75 -8.94 6.09
CA GLY A 17 -7.29 -8.74 4.73
C GLY A 17 -8.38 -9.72 4.26
N PHE A 18 -8.87 -10.60 5.15
CA PHE A 18 -9.52 -11.84 4.74
C PHE A 18 -11.06 -11.85 4.76
N SER A 19 -11.75 -10.79 5.19
CA SER A 19 -13.23 -10.81 5.32
C SER A 19 -14.05 -9.90 4.39
N CYS A 20 -13.49 -8.91 3.68
CA CYS A 20 -14.30 -8.00 2.84
C CYS A 20 -14.74 -8.58 1.47
N THR A 21 -14.72 -9.91 1.28
CA THR A 21 -15.19 -10.53 0.01
C THR A 21 -16.53 -11.26 0.11
N SER A 22 -17.26 -11.12 1.22
CA SER A 22 -18.67 -11.52 1.29
C SER A 22 -19.50 -10.62 0.37
N TYR A 23 -19.82 -11.14 -0.82
CA TYR A 23 -20.99 -10.82 -1.63
C TYR A 23 -21.55 -9.39 -1.44
N PHE A 24 -21.13 -8.45 -2.30
CA PHE A 24 -21.99 -7.33 -2.68
C PHE A 24 -23.24 -7.91 -3.38
N ARG A 25 -24.20 -8.40 -2.60
CA ARG A 25 -25.59 -8.47 -3.01
C ARG A 25 -25.99 -7.01 -3.21
N GLU A 26 -26.28 -6.61 -4.45
CA GLU A 26 -27.15 -5.47 -4.69
C GLU A 26 -28.37 -5.67 -3.78
N ALA A 27 -28.46 -4.87 -2.72
CA ALA A 27 -29.60 -4.88 -1.83
C ALA A 27 -30.79 -4.31 -2.62
N GLU A 28 -31.46 -5.18 -3.37
CA GLU A 28 -32.87 -4.96 -3.68
C GLU A 28 -33.59 -4.86 -2.34
N SER A 29 -34.12 -3.68 -2.06
CA SER A 29 -34.74 -3.28 -0.80
C SER A 29 -36.09 -3.97 -0.57
N GLU A 30 -36.10 -5.31 -0.49
CA GLU A 30 -37.24 -6.04 0.03
C GLU A 30 -37.13 -6.03 1.56
N GLY A 31 -38.09 -5.36 2.21
CA GLY A 31 -38.07 -5.04 3.64
C GLY A 31 -37.78 -6.23 4.53
N ILE A 32 -36.55 -6.28 5.06
CA ILE A 32 -36.17 -7.10 6.20
C ILE A 32 -36.78 -6.41 7.43
N SER A 33 -37.64 -7.13 8.15
CA SER A 33 -38.18 -6.65 9.42
C SER A 33 -37.11 -6.69 10.50
N ASP A 34 -36.96 -5.59 11.25
CA ASP A 34 -35.97 -5.41 12.33
C ASP A 34 -36.05 -6.43 13.50
N ASP A 35 -37.02 -7.34 13.49
CA ASP A 35 -37.26 -8.30 14.58
C ASP A 35 -36.56 -9.67 14.38
N ASP A 36 -35.82 -9.87 13.29
CA ASP A 36 -35.13 -11.14 12.95
C ASP A 36 -33.61 -10.94 12.77
N ALA A 37 -33.00 -10.03 13.54
CA ALA A 37 -31.54 -9.93 13.70
C ALA A 37 -31.01 -11.11 14.56
N GLY A 38 -31.32 -12.34 14.14
CA GLY A 38 -30.70 -13.53 14.69
C GLY A 38 -29.20 -13.46 14.50
N ASP A 39 -28.47 -14.01 15.47
CA ASP A 39 -27.01 -14.23 15.52
C ASP A 39 -26.50 -15.08 14.32
N ASP A 40 -26.80 -14.70 13.09
CA ASP A 40 -26.34 -15.38 11.90
C ASP A 40 -24.89 -14.96 11.64
N CYS A 41 -23.98 -15.77 12.17
CA CYS A 41 -22.55 -15.67 11.93
C CYS A 41 -22.24 -15.72 10.44
N ILE A 42 -21.89 -14.57 9.85
CA ILE A 42 -21.54 -14.44 8.43
C ILE A 42 -20.30 -15.29 8.14
N GLU A 43 -20.43 -16.34 7.31
CA GLU A 43 -19.29 -17.15 6.83
C GLU A 43 -18.17 -16.28 6.27
N THR A 44 -17.01 -16.31 6.92
CA THR A 44 -15.79 -15.58 6.54
C THR A 44 -14.64 -16.55 6.24
N LEU A 45 -13.62 -16.08 5.50
CA LEU A 45 -12.49 -16.95 5.16
C LEU A 45 -11.65 -17.33 6.39
N ILE A 46 -11.52 -16.41 7.34
CA ILE A 46 -10.97 -16.67 8.67
C ILE A 46 -12.15 -16.74 9.65
N PRO A 47 -12.38 -17.88 10.32
CA PRO A 47 -13.49 -18.03 11.25
C PRO A 47 -13.48 -16.97 12.35
N SER A 48 -14.60 -16.26 12.53
CA SER A 48 -14.86 -15.33 13.63
C SER A 48 -15.23 -16.06 14.93
N PRO A 49 -15.28 -15.39 16.09
CA PRO A 49 -15.55 -16.03 17.39
C PRO A 49 -16.80 -16.91 17.46
N CYS A 50 -17.77 -16.67 16.57
CA CYS A 50 -19.03 -17.40 16.55
C CYS A 50 -19.08 -18.52 15.49
N GLN A 51 -17.94 -18.81 14.85
CA GLN A 51 -17.81 -19.80 13.77
C GLN A 51 -16.97 -21.01 14.14
N ASP A 52 -17.30 -22.15 13.52
CA ASP A 52 -16.48 -23.35 13.62
C ASP A 52 -15.09 -23.10 13.04
N GLY A 53 -14.05 -23.49 13.80
CA GLY A 53 -12.65 -23.29 13.41
C GLY A 53 -12.03 -21.99 13.94
N TYR A 54 -12.76 -21.19 14.70
CA TYR A 54 -12.19 -20.06 15.44
C TYR A 54 -11.04 -20.51 16.34
N ASP A 55 -9.91 -19.82 16.22
CA ASP A 55 -8.71 -20.08 17.02
C ASP A 55 -8.43 -18.88 17.94
N PRO A 56 -8.82 -18.94 19.22
CA PRO A 56 -8.61 -17.83 20.15
C PRO A 56 -7.13 -17.54 20.44
N GLU A 57 -6.23 -18.51 20.27
CA GLU A 57 -4.79 -18.28 20.44
C GLU A 57 -4.22 -17.53 19.22
N LEU A 58 -4.73 -17.82 18.02
CA LEU A 58 -4.40 -17.07 16.82
C LEU A 58 -4.92 -15.62 16.90
N GLU A 59 -6.16 -15.42 17.35
CA GLU A 59 -6.74 -14.08 17.58
C GLU A 59 -5.87 -13.28 18.57
N LYS A 60 -5.50 -13.90 19.69
CA LYS A 60 -4.63 -13.27 20.69
C LYS A 60 -3.26 -12.90 20.12
N LEU A 61 -2.67 -13.77 19.29
CA LEU A 61 -1.41 -13.49 18.62
C LEU A 61 -1.56 -12.34 17.61
N ALA A 62 -2.65 -12.30 16.85
CA ALA A 62 -2.96 -11.22 15.92
C ALA A 62 -3.07 -9.87 16.64
N ARG A 63 -3.84 -9.83 17.73
CA ARG A 63 -3.99 -8.64 18.60
C ARG A 63 -2.66 -8.17 19.17
N MET A 64 -1.76 -9.08 19.54
CA MET A 64 -0.42 -8.73 20.00
C MET A 64 0.40 -8.03 18.92
N TYR A 65 0.37 -8.53 17.67
CA TYR A 65 1.06 -7.88 16.55
C TYR A 65 0.45 -6.53 16.16
N ASP A 66 -0.87 -6.44 16.21
CA ASP A 66 -1.63 -5.21 15.99
C ASP A 66 -1.28 -4.13 17.02
N ARG A 67 -1.19 -4.50 18.30
CA ARG A 67 -0.69 -3.62 19.36
C ARG A 67 0.77 -3.22 19.14
N GLN A 68 1.65 -4.16 18.80
CA GLN A 68 3.04 -3.82 18.47
C GLN A 68 3.09 -2.77 17.36
N PHE A 69 2.29 -2.97 16.31
CA PHE A 69 2.23 -2.10 15.16
C PHE A 69 1.79 -0.68 15.55
N HIS A 70 0.61 -0.51 16.14
CA HIS A 70 0.09 0.84 16.42
C HIS A 70 0.80 1.53 17.58
N VAL A 71 1.17 0.79 18.63
CA VAL A 71 1.80 1.38 19.82
C VAL A 71 3.24 1.80 19.55
N PHE A 72 3.96 1.13 18.63
CA PHE A 72 5.38 1.44 18.36
C PHE A 72 5.66 1.78 16.89
N ASN A 73 5.33 0.91 15.94
CA ASN A 73 5.70 1.11 14.53
C ASN A 73 5.03 2.32 13.87
N ALA A 74 3.73 2.49 14.08
CA ALA A 74 2.96 3.58 13.51
C ALA A 74 2.99 4.85 14.38
N PHE A 75 3.36 4.74 15.66
CA PHE A 75 3.28 5.83 16.64
C PHE A 75 3.93 7.14 16.18
N GLY A 76 5.12 7.05 15.57
CA GLY A 76 5.84 8.24 15.10
C GLY A 76 5.12 8.97 13.98
N HIS A 77 4.64 8.24 12.97
CA HIS A 77 4.21 8.80 11.69
C HIS A 77 2.70 8.69 11.40
N GLY A 78 1.93 8.05 12.27
CA GLY A 78 0.52 7.69 12.03
C GLY A 78 0.33 6.57 11.00
N ILE A 79 1.43 5.97 10.52
CA ILE A 79 1.44 4.95 9.48
C ILE A 79 2.68 4.07 9.65
N ASN A 80 2.67 2.91 9.01
CA ASN A 80 3.76 1.95 9.07
C ASN A 80 5.14 2.57 8.79
N SER A 81 6.02 2.43 9.78
CA SER A 81 7.46 2.65 9.69
C SER A 81 8.21 1.58 10.47
N ASP A 82 9.42 1.27 10.02
CA ASP A 82 10.31 0.39 10.76
C ASP A 82 10.85 1.14 11.99
N ILE A 83 11.03 0.40 13.08
CA ILE A 83 11.61 0.93 14.32
C ILE A 83 12.89 0.17 14.65
N ILE A 84 13.82 0.88 15.27
CA ILE A 84 15.05 0.30 15.81
C ILE A 84 14.97 0.41 17.32
N VAL A 85 15.07 -0.74 18.00
CA VAL A 85 15.28 -0.78 19.45
C VAL A 85 16.73 -1.19 19.70
N SER A 86 17.45 -0.41 20.52
CA SER A 86 18.88 -0.61 20.74
C SER A 86 19.18 -1.99 21.33
N LEU A 87 20.16 -2.70 20.77
CA LEU A 87 20.65 -3.95 21.34
C LEU A 87 21.41 -3.72 22.65
N ASP A 88 21.96 -2.53 22.83
CA ASP A 88 22.70 -2.13 24.03
C ASP A 88 21.78 -1.75 25.20
N GLU A 89 20.46 -1.70 24.98
CA GLU A 89 19.42 -1.41 25.97
C GLU A 89 18.47 -2.60 26.13
N PRO A 90 18.93 -3.73 26.70
CA PRO A 90 18.12 -4.93 26.88
C PRO A 90 16.86 -4.69 27.73
N GLU A 91 16.87 -3.72 28.64
CA GLU A 91 15.73 -3.33 29.46
C GLU A 91 14.58 -2.73 28.65
N ASN A 92 14.89 -1.95 27.60
CA ASN A 92 13.87 -1.37 26.73
C ASN A 92 13.21 -2.46 25.88
N ARG A 93 13.99 -3.44 25.40
CA ARG A 93 13.47 -4.61 24.69
C ARG A 93 12.58 -5.48 25.57
N ALA A 94 13.05 -5.77 26.78
CA ALA A 94 12.26 -6.54 27.75
C ALA A 94 10.94 -5.82 28.09
N LEU A 95 10.98 -4.51 28.31
CA LEU A 95 9.79 -3.72 28.61
C LEU A 95 8.74 -3.76 27.48
N ILE A 96 9.18 -3.67 26.22
CA ILE A 96 8.30 -3.81 25.04
C ILE A 96 7.73 -5.24 24.96
N GLU A 97 8.57 -6.26 25.15
CA GLU A 97 8.13 -7.66 25.11
C GLU A 97 7.11 -7.98 26.23
N ASP A 98 7.36 -7.52 27.44
CA ASP A 98 6.48 -7.69 28.61
C ASP A 98 5.14 -6.97 28.38
N PHE A 99 5.15 -5.74 27.84
CA PHE A 99 3.92 -5.02 27.48
C PHE A 99 3.05 -5.80 26.49
N LEU A 100 3.67 -6.40 25.47
CA LEU A 100 2.96 -7.13 24.43
C LEU A 100 2.43 -8.48 24.92
N ARG A 101 3.18 -9.18 25.78
CA ARG A 101 2.84 -10.53 26.26
C ARG A 101 1.93 -10.53 27.50
N GLU A 102 2.12 -9.59 28.42
CA GLU A 102 1.53 -9.65 29.77
C GLU A 102 0.40 -8.65 30.00
N TYR A 103 0.36 -7.56 29.24
CA TYR A 103 -0.67 -6.54 29.33
C TYR A 103 -1.54 -6.57 28.08
N ASP A 104 -2.86 -6.39 28.21
CA ASP A 104 -3.81 -6.35 27.09
C ASP A 104 -4.48 -4.98 27.00
N GLY A 105 -3.68 -3.96 26.70
CA GLY A 105 -4.13 -2.59 26.54
C GLY A 105 -3.23 -1.77 25.61
N TRP A 106 -3.69 -0.58 25.22
CA TRP A 106 -3.05 0.22 24.17
C TRP A 106 -2.10 1.29 24.70
N ASP A 107 -2.19 1.64 25.98
CA ASP A 107 -1.42 2.71 26.59
C ASP A 107 -0.12 2.19 27.22
N PHE A 108 0.96 2.23 26.44
CA PHE A 108 2.29 1.83 26.89
C PHE A 108 2.86 2.76 27.96
N GLU A 109 2.61 4.07 27.86
CA GLU A 109 3.16 5.04 28.79
C GLU A 109 2.50 4.92 30.17
N ALA A 110 1.18 4.75 30.22
CA ALA A 110 0.48 4.51 31.48
C ALA A 110 0.90 3.19 32.16
N TRP A 111 1.19 2.15 31.37
CA TRP A 111 1.62 0.85 31.89
C TRP A 111 3.09 0.84 32.35
N SER A 112 4.00 1.39 31.56
CA SER A 112 5.45 1.33 31.80
C SER A 112 6.01 2.52 32.58
N GLY A 113 5.32 3.67 32.55
CA GLY A 113 5.85 4.96 33.00
C GLY A 113 6.91 5.56 32.06
N LYS A 114 7.08 5.05 30.84
CA LYS A 114 8.00 5.57 29.82
C LYS A 114 7.26 5.94 28.53
N HIS A 115 7.69 7.02 27.90
CA HIS A 115 7.19 7.37 26.57
C HIS A 115 7.84 6.48 25.49
N GLN A 116 7.16 6.25 24.38
CA GLN A 116 7.63 5.41 23.28
C GLN A 116 8.98 5.90 22.73
N PHE A 117 9.17 7.23 22.66
CA PHE A 117 10.43 7.86 22.26
C PHE A 117 11.61 7.61 23.22
N ASP A 118 11.35 7.14 24.44
CA ASP A 118 12.39 6.79 25.42
C ASP A 118 12.85 5.33 25.33
N VAL A 119 12.13 4.50 24.55
CA VAL A 119 12.40 3.05 24.44
C VAL A 119 12.72 2.58 23.03
N VAL A 120 12.39 3.39 22.02
CA VAL A 120 12.75 3.15 20.62
C VAL A 120 13.87 4.11 20.23
N ALA A 121 14.96 3.55 19.71
CA ALA A 121 16.17 4.29 19.37
C ALA A 121 16.00 5.14 18.11
N SER A 122 15.23 4.66 17.12
CA SER A 122 14.90 5.45 15.93
C SER A 122 13.69 4.90 15.18
N TRP A 123 13.03 5.78 14.42
CA TRP A 123 12.06 5.42 13.38
C TRP A 123 12.69 5.64 12.01
N GLU A 124 12.58 4.64 11.15
CA GLU A 124 12.95 4.75 9.75
C GLU A 124 11.92 5.60 8.98
N PRO A 125 12.30 6.16 7.83
CA PRO A 125 11.35 6.86 6.97
C PRO A 125 10.15 5.99 6.59
N VAL A 126 8.98 6.61 6.54
CA VAL A 126 7.81 6.02 5.88
C VAL A 126 8.19 5.73 4.43
N ALA A 127 7.87 4.54 3.91
CA ALA A 127 8.20 4.17 2.53
C ALA A 127 7.00 3.52 1.84
N GLY A 128 6.68 3.96 0.62
CA GLY A 128 5.36 3.71 0.03
C GLY A 128 4.91 2.26 -0.12
N LEU A 129 5.84 1.32 -0.34
CA LEU A 129 5.46 -0.09 -0.43
C LEU A 129 4.91 -0.61 0.91
N TYR A 130 5.59 -0.29 2.00
CA TYR A 130 5.26 -0.77 3.34
C TYR A 130 4.16 0.06 3.99
N ALA A 131 4.19 1.37 3.77
CA ALA A 131 3.25 2.32 4.31
C ALA A 131 1.85 2.11 3.74
N GLY A 132 1.70 2.05 2.41
CA GLY A 132 0.40 1.81 1.79
C GLY A 132 -0.17 0.43 2.14
N VAL A 133 0.69 -0.58 2.31
CA VAL A 133 0.29 -1.89 2.82
C VAL A 133 -0.22 -1.82 4.26
N GLY A 134 0.37 -0.97 5.11
CA GLY A 134 -0.14 -0.68 6.46
C GLY A 134 -1.53 -0.06 6.42
N VAL A 135 -1.76 0.93 5.53
CA VAL A 135 -3.10 1.51 5.32
C VAL A 135 -4.12 0.45 4.90
N ALA A 136 -3.74 -0.47 4.01
CA ALA A 136 -4.63 -1.55 3.59
C ALA A 136 -4.96 -2.50 4.76
N ALA A 137 -3.99 -2.78 5.63
CA ALA A 137 -4.22 -3.60 6.83
C ALA A 137 -5.20 -2.91 7.79
N ASP A 138 -5.01 -1.62 8.07
CA ASP A 138 -5.90 -0.84 8.94
C ASP A 138 -7.32 -0.74 8.36
N ALA A 139 -7.42 -0.58 7.04
CA ALA A 139 -8.69 -0.55 6.34
C ALA A 139 -9.45 -1.85 6.51
N PHE A 140 -8.83 -2.98 6.16
CA PHE A 140 -9.51 -4.27 6.27
C PHE A 140 -9.77 -4.65 7.72
N ARG A 141 -8.88 -4.35 8.65
CA ARG A 141 -9.12 -4.53 10.09
C ARG A 141 -10.37 -3.81 10.55
N TYR A 142 -10.50 -2.53 10.21
CA TYR A 142 -11.69 -1.75 10.54
C TYR A 142 -12.95 -2.38 9.93
N GLY A 143 -12.91 -2.73 8.63
CA GLY A 143 -14.04 -3.38 7.96
C GLY A 143 -14.45 -4.71 8.61
N VAL A 144 -13.48 -5.57 8.95
CA VAL A 144 -13.69 -6.85 9.65
C VAL A 144 -14.42 -6.62 10.97
N LEU A 145 -13.87 -5.77 11.83
CA LEU A 145 -14.42 -5.55 13.17
C LEU A 145 -15.82 -4.93 13.11
N ARG A 146 -16.02 -3.95 12.22
CA ARG A 146 -17.32 -3.31 11.98
C ARG A 146 -18.36 -4.32 11.49
N ASP A 147 -18.02 -5.12 10.48
CA ASP A 147 -18.99 -5.97 9.78
C ASP A 147 -19.29 -7.28 10.55
N GLN A 148 -18.40 -7.70 11.45
CA GLN A 148 -18.60 -8.89 12.29
C GLN A 148 -19.15 -8.59 13.69
N GLY A 149 -19.52 -7.34 13.98
CA GLY A 149 -20.16 -6.98 15.24
C GLY A 149 -19.25 -7.10 16.47
N TYR A 150 -17.95 -6.77 16.31
CA TYR A 150 -17.05 -6.64 17.46
C TYR A 150 -17.49 -5.48 18.38
N ASP A 151 -16.89 -5.41 19.58
CA ASP A 151 -17.19 -4.37 20.56
C ASP A 151 -17.01 -2.96 19.96
N GLU A 152 -17.96 -2.06 20.24
CA GLU A 152 -17.99 -0.71 19.69
C GLU A 152 -16.70 0.09 19.97
N ASP A 153 -16.09 -0.09 21.15
CA ASP A 153 -14.84 0.59 21.51
C ASP A 153 -13.66 0.08 20.66
N GLU A 154 -13.66 -1.20 20.27
CA GLU A 154 -12.64 -1.78 19.41
C GLU A 154 -12.80 -1.34 17.95
N VAL A 155 -14.05 -1.26 17.48
CA VAL A 155 -14.38 -0.72 16.16
C VAL A 155 -14.01 0.76 16.07
N GLU A 156 -14.29 1.55 17.11
CA GLU A 156 -13.94 2.96 17.17
C GLU A 156 -12.43 3.18 17.21
N LEU A 157 -11.69 2.34 17.95
CA LEU A 157 -10.23 2.39 17.92
C LEU A 157 -9.67 2.05 16.53
N ALA A 158 -10.19 1.00 15.89
CA ALA A 158 -9.84 0.63 14.52
C ALA A 158 -10.08 1.78 13.54
N ARG A 159 -11.21 2.46 13.68
CA ARG A 159 -11.60 3.61 12.87
C ARG A 159 -10.60 4.76 13.02
N ARG A 160 -10.16 5.05 14.25
CA ARG A 160 -9.14 6.08 14.52
C ARG A 160 -7.80 5.73 13.87
N HIS A 161 -7.35 4.49 13.99
CA HIS A 161 -6.13 4.05 13.32
C HIS A 161 -6.20 4.22 11.79
N LEU A 162 -7.34 3.87 11.19
CA LEU A 162 -7.54 4.07 9.75
C LEU A 162 -7.57 5.56 9.37
N LEU A 163 -8.17 6.43 10.18
CA LEU A 163 -8.15 7.88 9.95
C LEU A 163 -6.72 8.43 9.97
N ASP A 164 -5.92 8.04 10.97
CA ASP A 164 -4.51 8.43 11.08
C ASP A 164 -3.71 7.95 9.86
N ALA A 165 -3.96 6.70 9.42
CA ALA A 165 -3.33 6.12 8.25
C ALA A 165 -3.71 6.83 6.93
N ILE A 166 -4.97 7.27 6.78
CA ILE A 166 -5.42 8.04 5.61
C ILE A 166 -4.81 9.44 5.62
N GLU A 167 -4.74 10.11 6.78
CA GLU A 167 -4.08 11.42 6.90
C GLU A 167 -2.60 11.31 6.55
N ALA A 168 -1.91 10.32 7.10
CA ALA A 168 -0.52 10.02 6.82
C ALA A 168 -0.30 9.70 5.32
N TRP A 169 -1.22 8.96 4.69
CA TRP A 169 -1.20 8.74 3.24
C TRP A 169 -1.33 10.06 2.46
N HIS A 170 -2.25 10.95 2.86
CA HIS A 170 -2.45 12.23 2.21
C HIS A 170 -1.20 13.13 2.28
N ILE A 171 -0.46 13.08 3.40
CA ILE A 171 0.82 13.79 3.52
C ILE A 171 1.77 13.42 2.38
N ALA A 172 1.82 12.13 1.98
CA ALA A 172 2.72 11.67 0.92
C ALA A 172 2.47 12.35 -0.44
N VAL A 173 1.23 12.70 -0.77
CA VAL A 173 0.89 13.42 -2.01
C VAL A 173 1.00 14.93 -1.82
N ALA A 174 0.51 15.44 -0.69
CA ALA A 174 0.38 16.87 -0.46
C ALA A 174 1.72 17.56 -0.19
N ILE A 175 2.67 16.91 0.51
CA ILE A 175 3.98 17.48 0.86
C ILE A 175 4.82 17.90 -0.35
N THR A 176 4.54 17.29 -1.51
CA THR A 176 5.24 17.54 -2.77
C THR A 176 4.91 18.91 -3.37
N GLY A 177 3.77 19.50 -2.96
CA GLY A 177 3.24 20.74 -3.52
C GLY A 177 2.78 20.66 -4.98
N THR A 178 2.81 19.48 -5.60
CA THR A 178 2.50 19.30 -7.02
C THR A 178 1.42 18.23 -7.19
N PRO A 179 0.23 18.58 -7.70
CA PRO A 179 -0.84 17.61 -7.95
C PRO A 179 -0.38 16.45 -8.84
N GLY A 180 -0.70 15.23 -8.42
CA GLY A 180 -0.32 14.00 -9.15
C GLY A 180 1.13 13.57 -8.94
N VAL A 181 1.87 14.19 -8.01
CA VAL A 181 3.16 13.71 -7.51
C VAL A 181 2.94 13.08 -6.14
N ILE A 182 3.70 12.03 -5.85
CA ILE A 182 3.71 11.37 -4.55
C ILE A 182 5.15 11.16 -4.09
N ALA A 183 5.39 11.36 -2.80
CA ALA A 183 6.66 11.12 -2.18
C ALA A 183 7.04 9.62 -2.25
N ARG A 184 8.34 9.37 -2.41
CA ARG A 184 8.95 8.04 -2.18
C ARG A 184 8.71 7.59 -0.74
N GLY A 185 8.84 8.55 0.16
CA GLY A 185 8.74 8.39 1.60
C GLY A 185 8.86 9.75 2.29
N TYR A 186 8.59 9.79 3.58
CA TYR A 186 8.72 11.01 4.37
C TYR A 186 9.07 10.69 5.81
N LEU A 187 9.47 11.73 6.54
CA LEU A 187 9.86 11.63 7.93
C LEU A 187 9.49 12.91 8.68
N ARG A 188 9.16 12.76 9.95
CA ARG A 188 8.88 13.86 10.87
C ARG A 188 10.15 14.35 11.57
N LYS A 189 10.41 15.65 11.52
CA LYS A 189 11.57 16.31 12.14
C LYS A 189 11.49 16.37 13.66
N ASP A 190 10.29 16.23 14.22
CA ASP A 190 10.05 16.27 15.67
C ASP A 190 10.14 14.89 16.34
N ILE A 191 10.32 13.80 15.57
CA ILE A 191 10.66 12.49 16.14
C ILE A 191 12.16 12.48 16.48
N PRO A 192 12.54 12.22 17.75
CA PRO A 192 13.95 12.14 18.14
C PRO A 192 14.75 11.18 17.26
N SER A 193 16.00 11.52 16.93
CA SER A 193 16.92 10.78 16.05
C SER A 193 16.53 10.61 14.58
N ALA A 194 15.24 10.69 14.22
CA ALA A 194 14.74 10.28 12.92
C ALA A 194 15.23 11.19 11.78
N ALA A 195 15.22 12.51 12.00
CA ALA A 195 15.67 13.51 11.01
C ALA A 195 17.05 14.09 11.29
N GLU A 196 17.73 13.62 12.34
CA GLU A 196 18.96 14.25 12.79
C GLU A 196 20.04 14.15 11.72
N ASN A 197 20.60 15.29 11.33
CA ASN A 197 21.66 15.40 10.33
C ASN A 197 21.24 15.08 8.88
N ILE A 198 19.94 15.07 8.57
CA ILE A 198 19.47 14.96 7.18
C ILE A 198 19.57 16.33 6.50
N GLU A 199 20.41 16.42 5.46
CA GLU A 199 20.49 17.59 4.59
C GLU A 199 19.44 17.50 3.48
N THR A 200 18.61 18.54 3.38
CA THR A 200 17.60 18.67 2.31
C THR A 200 18.19 19.41 1.11
N THR A 201 17.67 19.10 -0.09
CA THR A 201 18.05 19.76 -1.33
C THR A 201 16.81 20.42 -1.95
N PRO A 202 16.84 21.71 -2.34
CA PRO A 202 15.74 22.34 -3.06
C PRO A 202 15.42 21.64 -4.39
N LEU A 203 14.16 21.72 -4.86
CA LEU A 203 13.77 21.13 -6.16
C LEU A 203 14.54 21.70 -7.35
N PHE A 204 14.87 23.00 -7.29
CA PHE A 204 15.53 23.72 -8.38
C PHE A 204 16.72 24.53 -7.85
N ASP A 205 17.73 24.72 -8.70
CA ASP A 205 18.82 25.67 -8.45
C ASP A 205 18.38 27.13 -8.70
N GLU A 206 19.31 28.07 -8.55
CA GLU A 206 19.07 29.51 -8.75
C GLU A 206 18.68 29.89 -10.20
N TYR A 207 18.88 28.99 -11.17
CA TYR A 207 18.53 29.19 -12.58
C TYR A 207 17.26 28.43 -12.99
N GLY A 208 16.61 27.74 -12.04
CA GLY A 208 15.43 26.93 -12.31
C GLY A 208 15.74 25.55 -12.92
N ASN A 209 16.99 25.09 -12.89
CA ASN A 209 17.30 23.72 -13.30
C ASN A 209 16.96 22.74 -12.18
N PRO A 210 16.39 21.57 -12.48
CA PRO A 210 16.01 20.61 -11.45
C PRO A 210 17.25 19.98 -10.79
N LEU A 211 17.21 19.87 -9.47
CA LEU A 211 18.24 19.24 -8.65
C LEU A 211 17.79 17.86 -8.15
N PRO A 212 18.71 16.91 -7.91
CA PRO A 212 20.09 16.93 -8.37
C PRO A 212 20.16 16.95 -9.91
N PRO A 213 21.28 17.41 -10.51
CA PRO A 213 21.39 17.55 -11.96
C PRO A 213 21.08 16.26 -12.73
N GLU A 214 21.58 15.13 -12.23
CA GLU A 214 21.18 13.79 -12.70
C GLU A 214 20.14 13.22 -11.73
N LYS A 215 19.01 12.73 -12.27
CA LYS A 215 17.99 12.09 -11.46
C LYS A 215 18.57 10.82 -10.81
N ASN A 216 18.40 10.68 -9.51
CA ASN A 216 18.90 9.58 -8.71
C ASN A 216 17.75 8.84 -7.99
N ASN A 217 18.08 7.85 -7.16
CA ASN A 217 17.12 7.04 -6.43
C ASN A 217 16.60 7.70 -5.14
N GLY A 218 16.38 9.02 -5.18
CA GLY A 218 15.82 9.78 -4.07
C GLY A 218 16.79 10.80 -3.48
N THR A 219 16.26 11.99 -3.22
CA THR A 219 16.90 13.09 -2.52
C THR A 219 15.91 13.66 -1.51
N TRP A 220 16.40 13.96 -0.31
CA TRP A 220 15.60 14.58 0.74
C TRP A 220 15.25 16.03 0.39
N ARG A 221 14.00 16.40 0.65
CA ARG A 221 13.38 17.67 0.33
C ARG A 221 12.73 18.23 1.59
N ASP A 222 12.78 19.54 1.73
CA ASP A 222 11.88 20.23 2.64
C ASP A 222 10.43 20.19 2.12
N ASP A 223 9.50 20.56 2.97
CA ASP A 223 8.10 20.75 2.62
C ASP A 223 7.93 21.67 1.41
N ASN A 224 7.33 21.14 0.34
CA ASN A 224 7.01 21.88 -0.88
C ASN A 224 5.52 22.24 -0.99
N SER A 225 4.69 21.87 -0.01
CA SER A 225 3.25 22.17 0.04
C SER A 225 2.89 23.64 0.30
N GLY A 226 3.88 24.52 0.41
CA GLY A 226 3.67 25.92 0.82
C GLY A 226 3.58 26.11 2.33
N GLY A 227 4.16 25.19 3.11
CA GLY A 227 4.21 25.28 4.57
C GLY A 227 3.04 24.59 5.28
N MET A 228 2.34 23.67 4.61
CA MET A 228 1.29 22.86 5.24
C MET A 228 1.88 21.80 6.17
N TYR A 229 3.09 21.31 5.87
CA TYR A 229 3.78 20.27 6.63
C TYR A 229 5.18 20.70 7.04
N PRO A 230 5.35 21.83 7.76
CA PRO A 230 6.66 22.43 8.03
C PRO A 230 7.54 21.53 8.91
N ASN A 231 6.96 20.57 9.62
CA ASN A 231 7.66 19.60 10.46
C ASN A 231 8.07 18.34 9.70
N TYR A 232 7.80 18.23 8.40
CA TYR A 232 8.15 17.07 7.60
C TYR A 232 9.28 17.37 6.61
N ILE A 233 9.98 16.31 6.25
CA ILE A 233 10.85 16.22 5.08
C ILE A 233 10.42 15.00 4.27
N TRP A 234 10.64 15.03 2.97
CA TRP A 234 10.24 13.94 2.09
C TRP A 234 11.35 13.54 1.12
N ILE A 235 11.29 12.31 0.66
CA ILE A 235 12.19 11.78 -0.35
C ILE A 235 11.47 11.87 -1.69
N ASP A 236 12.14 12.44 -2.68
CA ASP A 236 11.66 12.45 -4.06
C ASP A 236 11.91 11.09 -4.75
N SER A 237 11.60 10.99 -6.05
CA SER A 237 11.91 9.83 -6.89
C SER A 237 11.20 8.55 -6.44
N CYS A 238 9.87 8.63 -6.27
CA CYS A 238 9.02 7.48 -5.95
C CYS A 238 9.17 6.37 -6.99
N SER A 239 9.59 5.18 -6.55
CA SER A 239 9.77 4.02 -7.42
C SER A 239 8.46 3.24 -7.60
N ARG A 240 8.39 2.39 -8.63
CA ARG A 240 7.17 1.61 -8.95
C ARG A 240 6.64 0.77 -7.80
N ASP A 241 7.53 0.16 -7.01
CA ASP A 241 7.18 -0.61 -5.83
C ASP A 241 6.56 0.25 -4.75
N GLN A 242 7.05 1.47 -4.57
CA GLN A 242 6.47 2.41 -3.62
C GLN A 242 5.14 2.95 -4.08
N PHE A 243 5.06 3.33 -5.36
CA PHE A 243 3.85 3.85 -5.97
C PHE A 243 2.71 2.83 -5.91
N ILE A 244 2.97 1.56 -6.26
CA ILE A 244 1.93 0.52 -6.22
C ILE A 244 1.49 0.21 -4.79
N GLY A 245 2.39 0.28 -3.80
CA GLY A 245 2.01 0.14 -2.40
C GLY A 245 1.11 1.28 -1.94
N TRP A 246 1.46 2.52 -2.26
CA TRP A 246 0.60 3.68 -1.96
C TRP A 246 -0.78 3.55 -2.57
N VAL A 247 -0.87 3.16 -3.84
CA VAL A 247 -2.14 2.96 -4.54
C VAL A 247 -2.94 1.82 -3.92
N ALA A 248 -2.27 0.74 -3.48
CA ALA A 248 -2.91 -0.36 -2.77
C ALA A 248 -3.56 0.07 -1.46
N GLY A 249 -2.85 0.88 -0.66
CA GLY A 249 -3.39 1.44 0.58
C GLY A 249 -4.61 2.33 0.35
N LEU A 250 -4.50 3.24 -0.62
CA LEU A 250 -5.58 4.16 -0.98
C LEU A 250 -6.85 3.40 -1.41
N ALA A 251 -6.69 2.39 -2.27
CA ALA A 251 -7.82 1.64 -2.81
C ALA A 251 -8.50 0.77 -1.75
N ALA A 252 -7.73 0.13 -0.87
CA ALA A 252 -8.26 -0.63 0.26
C ALA A 252 -9.02 0.26 1.25
N ALA A 253 -8.44 1.42 1.61
CA ALA A 253 -9.12 2.39 2.47
C ALA A 253 -10.44 2.87 1.84
N TRP A 254 -10.40 3.28 0.57
CA TRP A 254 -11.61 3.72 -0.14
C TRP A 254 -12.69 2.63 -0.16
N GLU A 255 -12.31 1.40 -0.46
CA GLU A 255 -13.24 0.27 -0.52
C GLU A 255 -14.02 0.08 0.77
N VAL A 256 -13.37 0.24 1.93
CA VAL A 256 -14.00 0.03 3.23
C VAL A 256 -14.84 1.24 3.66
N ILE A 257 -14.41 2.47 3.34
CA ILE A 257 -15.04 3.69 3.88
C ILE A 257 -16.02 4.36 2.92
N ARG A 258 -16.01 4.02 1.62
CA ARG A 258 -16.73 4.74 0.56
C ARG A 258 -18.19 5.02 0.95
N ASP A 259 -18.91 4.00 1.37
CA ASP A 259 -20.33 4.10 1.74
C ASP A 259 -20.55 4.24 3.26
N ASP A 260 -19.48 4.38 4.04
CA ASP A 260 -19.53 4.44 5.51
C ASP A 260 -19.76 5.88 6.01
N PRO A 261 -20.90 6.18 6.67
CA PRO A 261 -21.22 7.54 7.13
C PRO A 261 -20.38 8.01 8.33
N SER A 262 -19.62 7.11 8.98
CA SER A 262 -18.72 7.47 10.09
C SER A 262 -17.46 8.22 9.62
N PHE A 263 -17.21 8.26 8.30
CA PHE A 263 -16.12 9.00 7.68
C PHE A 263 -16.63 10.29 7.02
N PRO A 264 -15.96 11.44 7.25
CA PRO A 264 -16.40 12.71 6.66
C PRO A 264 -16.36 12.71 5.12
N ASP A 265 -17.39 13.28 4.49
CA ASP A 265 -17.44 13.45 3.02
C ASP A 265 -16.27 14.27 2.47
N SER A 266 -15.73 15.20 3.25
CA SER A 266 -14.56 16.00 2.86
C SER A 266 -13.29 15.13 2.73
N LEU A 267 -13.12 14.15 3.62
CA LEU A 267 -12.01 13.19 3.55
C LEU A 267 -12.15 12.32 2.30
N LYS A 268 -13.36 11.80 2.07
CA LYS A 268 -13.66 10.99 0.89
C LYS A 268 -13.37 11.74 -0.40
N ARG A 269 -13.84 12.99 -0.51
CA ARG A 269 -13.58 13.85 -1.67
C ARG A 269 -12.09 14.09 -1.89
N GLN A 270 -11.32 14.33 -0.83
CA GLN A 270 -9.87 14.51 -0.92
C GLN A 270 -9.19 13.25 -1.48
N MET A 271 -9.57 12.06 -1.01
CA MET A 271 -9.04 10.80 -1.56
C MET A 271 -9.36 10.64 -3.05
N GLN A 272 -10.57 11.00 -3.48
CA GLN A 272 -10.95 10.98 -4.90
C GLN A 272 -10.13 11.97 -5.74
N GLU A 273 -9.94 13.18 -5.22
CA GLU A 273 -9.14 14.24 -5.88
C GLU A 273 -7.67 13.82 -6.02
N ASP A 274 -7.07 13.27 -4.96
CA ASP A 274 -5.71 12.75 -4.98
C ASP A 274 -5.55 11.58 -5.96
N ALA A 275 -6.50 10.62 -5.94
CA ALA A 275 -6.52 9.50 -6.86
C ALA A 275 -6.65 9.97 -8.32
N SER A 276 -7.53 10.93 -8.59
CA SER A 276 -7.72 11.52 -9.92
C SER A 276 -6.43 12.20 -10.39
N ALA A 277 -5.78 12.99 -9.54
CA ALA A 277 -4.54 13.67 -9.87
C ALA A 277 -3.40 12.69 -10.18
N LEU A 278 -3.23 11.65 -9.36
CA LEU A 278 -2.26 10.58 -9.60
C LEU A 278 -2.54 9.84 -10.91
N GLY A 279 -3.78 9.41 -11.14
CA GLY A 279 -4.17 8.69 -12.35
C GLY A 279 -3.98 9.53 -13.61
N ARG A 280 -4.40 10.80 -13.58
CA ARG A 280 -4.25 11.72 -14.72
C ARG A 280 -2.78 12.01 -15.01
N SER A 281 -1.92 12.05 -14.00
CA SER A 281 -0.48 12.22 -14.19
C SER A 281 0.14 11.09 -15.03
N LEU A 282 -0.37 9.86 -14.89
CA LEU A 282 0.08 8.69 -15.63
C LEU A 282 -0.40 8.68 -17.09
N MET A 283 -1.47 9.40 -17.42
CA MET A 283 -1.97 9.52 -18.80
C MET A 283 -1.13 10.47 -19.66
N VAL A 284 -0.33 11.33 -19.04
CA VAL A 284 0.41 12.37 -19.75
C VAL A 284 1.56 11.74 -20.54
N VAL A 285 1.52 11.88 -21.86
CA VAL A 285 2.64 11.54 -22.75
C VAL A 285 3.78 12.52 -22.50
N ARG A 286 4.92 11.99 -22.05
CA ARG A 286 6.10 12.78 -21.66
C ARG A 286 7.05 13.01 -22.83
N LYS A 287 8.17 13.70 -22.56
CA LYS A 287 9.23 13.96 -23.55
C LYS A 287 9.82 12.66 -24.15
N SER A 288 9.71 11.54 -23.44
CA SER A 288 10.04 10.20 -23.93
C SER A 288 9.16 9.76 -25.12
N GLY A 289 7.99 10.36 -25.30
CA GLY A 289 6.97 9.96 -26.27
C GLY A 289 5.98 8.93 -25.73
N PHE A 290 6.02 8.63 -24.43
CA PHE A 290 5.20 7.60 -23.79
C PHE A 290 4.46 8.13 -22.56
N ASP A 291 3.32 7.52 -22.26
CA ASP A 291 2.56 7.64 -21.03
C ASP A 291 3.01 6.57 -20.00
N LEU A 292 2.31 6.47 -18.87
CA LEU A 292 2.61 5.53 -17.77
C LEU A 292 4.01 5.76 -17.19
N GLU A 293 4.29 7.00 -16.84
CA GLU A 293 5.52 7.43 -16.16
C GLU A 293 5.18 8.12 -14.85
N ILE A 294 5.73 7.61 -13.74
CA ILE A 294 5.66 8.25 -12.43
C ILE A 294 6.58 9.47 -12.48
N PHE A 295 6.01 10.62 -12.18
CA PHE A 295 6.65 11.92 -12.30
C PHE A 295 6.90 12.54 -10.93
N ASP A 296 7.90 13.40 -10.86
CA ASP A 296 8.31 14.09 -9.64
C ASP A 296 8.04 15.60 -9.71
N ALA A 297 8.00 16.26 -8.56
CA ALA A 297 7.71 17.69 -8.43
C ALA A 297 8.67 18.60 -9.22
N ASP A 298 9.85 18.07 -9.58
CA ASP A 298 10.87 18.78 -10.35
C ASP A 298 10.64 18.77 -11.89
N GLY A 299 9.57 18.14 -12.38
CA GLY A 299 9.32 18.10 -13.82
C GLY A 299 9.74 16.79 -14.52
N ARG A 300 10.45 15.88 -13.84
CA ARG A 300 11.09 14.71 -14.47
C ARG A 300 10.42 13.41 -14.05
N THR A 301 10.56 12.39 -14.89
CA THR A 301 10.23 11.00 -14.53
C THR A 301 11.12 10.55 -13.38
N THR A 302 10.56 9.86 -12.39
CA THR A 302 11.34 9.31 -11.27
C THR A 302 12.31 8.25 -11.77
N TYR A 303 13.37 7.99 -11.01
CA TYR A 303 14.47 7.14 -11.47
C TYR A 303 14.03 5.73 -11.85
N HIS A 304 13.07 5.16 -11.12
CA HIS A 304 12.48 3.86 -11.41
C HIS A 304 11.01 3.98 -11.86
N GLY A 305 10.57 5.11 -12.41
CA GLY A 305 9.17 5.46 -12.63
C GLY A 305 8.47 4.90 -13.88
N TYR A 306 9.03 3.93 -14.59
CA TYR A 306 8.54 3.53 -15.92
C TYR A 306 7.56 2.35 -15.87
N LEU A 307 6.28 2.58 -16.16
CA LEU A 307 5.21 1.58 -16.13
C LEU A 307 4.71 1.18 -17.53
N ASN A 308 5.17 1.86 -18.58
CA ASN A 308 4.76 1.58 -19.95
C ASN A 308 5.25 0.20 -20.43
N GLU A 309 4.44 -0.53 -21.18
CA GLU A 309 4.77 -1.86 -21.73
C GLU A 309 5.94 -1.86 -22.72
N ASN A 310 6.31 -0.70 -23.29
CA ASN A 310 7.46 -0.55 -24.17
C ASN A 310 8.78 -0.30 -23.41
N SER A 311 8.72 -0.13 -22.10
CA SER A 311 9.90 0.11 -21.28
C SER A 311 10.46 -1.20 -20.70
N PHE A 312 11.78 -1.27 -20.64
CA PHE A 312 12.50 -2.28 -19.87
C PHE A 312 13.52 -1.56 -19.01
N ASP A 313 13.40 -1.72 -17.69
CA ASP A 313 14.10 -0.87 -16.71
C ASP A 313 13.81 0.63 -16.91
N ARG A 314 14.76 1.40 -17.45
CA ARG A 314 14.69 2.85 -17.68
C ARG A 314 14.77 3.25 -19.16
N ILE A 315 14.74 2.28 -20.07
CA ILE A 315 14.86 2.51 -21.51
C ILE A 315 13.60 2.07 -22.26
N TYR A 316 13.25 2.80 -23.31
CA TYR A 316 12.15 2.45 -24.22
C TYR A 316 12.68 1.67 -25.42
N LEU A 317 12.01 0.56 -25.74
CA LEU A 317 12.36 -0.34 -26.83
C LEU A 317 11.19 -0.52 -27.84
N PRO A 318 10.57 0.56 -28.35
CA PRO A 318 9.34 0.48 -29.13
C PRO A 318 9.51 -0.19 -30.50
N PHE A 319 10.75 -0.26 -30.99
CA PHE A 319 11.10 -0.86 -32.28
C PHE A 319 11.31 -2.38 -32.20
N LEU A 320 11.37 -2.95 -30.99
CA LEU A 320 11.43 -4.39 -30.79
C LEU A 320 9.99 -4.95 -30.65
N PRO A 321 9.72 -6.19 -31.10
CA PRO A 321 8.44 -6.87 -30.85
C PRO A 321 8.26 -7.28 -29.38
N PHE A 322 8.96 -6.61 -28.47
CA PHE A 322 9.01 -6.89 -27.04
C PHE A 322 8.00 -6.02 -26.31
N LYS A 323 7.21 -6.64 -25.42
CA LYS A 323 6.27 -5.96 -24.53
C LYS A 323 6.44 -6.49 -23.12
N ASN A 324 6.66 -5.59 -22.16
CA ASN A 324 6.96 -5.92 -20.78
C ASN A 324 5.67 -6.17 -19.98
N GLY A 325 5.28 -7.44 -19.81
CA GLY A 325 4.06 -7.78 -19.09
C GLY A 325 4.11 -7.52 -17.59
N MET A 326 5.29 -7.44 -16.95
CA MET A 326 5.38 -6.98 -15.56
C MET A 326 4.94 -5.53 -15.44
N HIS A 327 5.43 -4.66 -16.33
CA HIS A 327 5.02 -3.26 -16.38
C HIS A 327 3.54 -3.12 -16.75
N SER A 328 3.06 -3.90 -17.72
CA SER A 328 1.64 -3.95 -18.06
C SER A 328 0.77 -4.36 -16.86
N LEU A 329 1.20 -5.34 -16.06
CA LEU A 329 0.46 -5.81 -14.88
C LEU A 329 0.37 -4.74 -13.80
N MET A 330 1.49 -4.08 -13.49
CA MET A 330 1.50 -2.97 -12.54
C MET A 330 0.63 -1.82 -13.05
N ALA A 331 0.81 -1.39 -14.31
CA ALA A 331 0.03 -0.30 -14.89
C ALA A 331 -1.47 -0.59 -14.87
N LEU A 332 -1.87 -1.80 -15.26
CA LEU A 332 -3.27 -2.20 -15.30
C LEU A 332 -3.89 -2.21 -13.89
N GLY A 333 -3.19 -2.78 -12.89
CA GLY A 333 -3.65 -2.79 -11.51
C GLY A 333 -3.71 -1.39 -10.88
N ILE A 334 -2.65 -0.59 -11.06
CA ILE A 334 -2.56 0.78 -10.56
C ILE A 334 -3.69 1.65 -11.12
N VAL A 335 -3.89 1.64 -12.44
CA VAL A 335 -4.90 2.49 -13.08
C VAL A 335 -6.31 2.01 -12.73
N ALA A 336 -6.54 0.70 -12.60
CA ALA A 336 -7.82 0.17 -12.14
C ALA A 336 -8.17 0.63 -10.72
N ALA A 337 -7.21 0.56 -9.81
CA ALA A 337 -7.37 1.03 -8.44
C ALA A 337 -7.62 2.55 -8.38
N LEU A 338 -6.82 3.35 -9.10
CA LEU A 338 -7.00 4.80 -9.15
C LEU A 338 -8.33 5.22 -9.79
N ALA A 339 -8.79 4.54 -10.85
CA ALA A 339 -10.09 4.79 -11.46
C ALA A 339 -11.24 4.45 -10.50
N TYR A 340 -11.13 3.34 -9.75
CA TYR A 340 -12.10 2.94 -8.74
C TYR A 340 -12.22 3.96 -7.59
N VAL A 341 -11.09 4.45 -7.07
CA VAL A 341 -11.09 5.46 -6.00
C VAL A 341 -11.59 6.80 -6.53
N ALA A 342 -11.03 7.28 -7.63
CA ALA A 342 -11.33 8.61 -8.15
C ALA A 342 -12.77 8.77 -8.64
N GLU A 343 -13.41 7.66 -9.04
CA GLU A 343 -14.69 7.65 -9.76
C GLU A 343 -14.69 8.64 -10.95
N ASP A 344 -13.52 8.78 -11.59
CA ASP A 344 -13.25 9.72 -12.67
C ASP A 344 -13.52 9.07 -14.03
N PRO A 345 -14.54 9.50 -14.79
CA PRO A 345 -14.87 8.90 -16.09
C PRO A 345 -13.73 8.96 -17.11
N VAL A 346 -12.78 9.90 -16.97
CA VAL A 346 -11.62 9.99 -17.86
C VAL A 346 -10.62 8.87 -17.56
N LEU A 347 -10.44 8.51 -16.29
CA LEU A 347 -9.59 7.38 -15.90
C LEU A 347 -10.23 6.04 -16.25
N ASP A 348 -11.54 5.93 -16.06
CA ASP A 348 -12.32 4.76 -16.47
C ASP A 348 -12.21 4.51 -17.98
N TRP A 349 -12.40 5.56 -18.79
CA TRP A 349 -12.20 5.48 -20.24
C TRP A 349 -10.77 5.07 -20.60
N TYR A 350 -9.77 5.67 -19.96
CA TYR A 350 -8.37 5.34 -20.24
C TYR A 350 -8.05 3.88 -19.91
N LEU A 351 -8.56 3.36 -18.78
CA LEU A 351 -8.44 1.97 -18.39
C LEU A 351 -9.08 1.03 -19.43
N HIS A 352 -10.36 1.25 -19.73
CA HIS A 352 -11.14 0.31 -20.53
C HIS A 352 -10.86 0.41 -22.03
N GLU A 353 -10.80 1.62 -22.58
CA GLU A 353 -10.66 1.83 -24.03
C GLU A 353 -9.20 1.81 -24.47
N GLU A 354 -8.31 2.50 -23.74
CA GLU A 354 -6.90 2.60 -24.13
C GLU A 354 -6.09 1.39 -23.63
N LEU A 355 -6.07 1.11 -22.33
CA LEU A 355 -5.21 0.06 -21.76
C LEU A 355 -5.73 -1.36 -22.06
N ILE A 356 -7.02 -1.61 -21.85
CA ILE A 356 -7.64 -2.92 -22.09
C ILE A 356 -7.99 -3.09 -23.58
N GLY A 357 -8.77 -2.18 -24.15
CA GLY A 357 -9.28 -2.31 -25.52
C GLY A 357 -8.20 -2.26 -26.59
N LYS A 358 -7.49 -1.13 -26.66
CA LYS A 358 -6.52 -0.84 -27.72
C LYS A 358 -5.14 -1.45 -27.48
N ARG A 359 -4.56 -1.28 -26.29
CA ARG A 359 -3.21 -1.77 -25.95
C ARG A 359 -3.20 -3.24 -25.52
N GLN A 360 -4.35 -3.78 -25.12
CA GLN A 360 -4.52 -5.18 -24.72
C GLN A 360 -3.52 -5.62 -23.64
N LEU A 361 -3.31 -4.77 -22.62
CA LEU A 361 -2.32 -5.05 -21.56
C LEU A 361 -2.54 -6.42 -20.91
N HIS A 362 -3.79 -6.83 -20.68
CA HIS A 362 -4.17 -8.15 -20.16
C HIS A 362 -3.61 -9.33 -21.00
N ARG A 363 -3.56 -9.19 -22.32
CA ARG A 363 -2.99 -10.24 -23.21
C ARG A 363 -1.48 -10.27 -23.19
N ILE A 364 -0.84 -9.10 -23.04
CA ILE A 364 0.61 -8.99 -22.84
C ILE A 364 0.98 -9.69 -21.53
N ILE A 365 0.26 -9.40 -20.45
CA ILE A 365 0.43 -10.02 -19.12
C ILE A 365 0.31 -11.53 -19.21
N ARG A 366 -0.77 -12.03 -19.82
CA ARG A 366 -1.01 -13.47 -20.01
C ARG A 366 0.13 -14.17 -20.76
N SER A 367 0.75 -13.49 -21.72
CA SER A 367 1.72 -14.10 -22.63
C SER A 367 3.16 -13.92 -22.17
N ASN A 368 3.48 -12.87 -21.42
CA ASN A 368 4.86 -12.45 -21.21
C ASN A 368 5.09 -11.67 -19.90
N LEU A 369 5.21 -12.36 -18.76
CA LEU A 369 5.69 -11.77 -17.49
C LEU A 369 7.23 -11.73 -17.38
N VAL A 370 7.90 -11.36 -18.47
CA VAL A 370 9.34 -11.07 -18.44
C VAL A 370 9.65 -9.98 -17.42
N GLY A 371 10.82 -10.07 -16.77
CA GLY A 371 11.26 -9.09 -15.77
C GLY A 371 10.89 -9.43 -14.33
N VAL A 372 9.92 -10.33 -14.12
CA VAL A 372 9.56 -10.75 -12.77
C VAL A 372 10.60 -11.69 -12.16
N ASP A 373 11.07 -12.67 -12.95
CA ASP A 373 11.91 -13.76 -12.45
C ASP A 373 13.20 -13.90 -13.29
N PHE A 374 14.33 -13.69 -12.62
CA PHE A 374 15.71 -13.87 -13.09
C PHE A 374 16.42 -15.02 -12.35
N GLY A 375 15.67 -15.97 -11.79
CA GLY A 375 16.18 -17.09 -11.01
C GLY A 375 16.73 -16.66 -9.64
N VAL A 376 17.94 -17.11 -9.29
CA VAL A 376 18.59 -16.75 -8.02
C VAL A 376 18.91 -15.26 -7.90
N LYS A 377 18.90 -14.52 -9.01
CA LYS A 377 19.09 -13.06 -9.05
C LYS A 377 17.79 -12.27 -8.95
N THR A 378 16.64 -12.94 -8.81
CA THR A 378 15.35 -12.28 -8.68
C THR A 378 15.32 -11.41 -7.43
N ASN A 379 15.11 -10.11 -7.64
CA ASN A 379 14.74 -9.21 -6.57
C ASN A 379 13.33 -9.56 -6.09
N TYR A 380 13.15 -9.78 -4.78
CA TYR A 380 11.84 -10.06 -4.18
C TYR A 380 10.82 -8.96 -4.52
N SER A 381 11.25 -7.69 -4.62
CA SER A 381 10.38 -6.58 -5.00
C SER A 381 9.74 -6.78 -6.37
N ASN A 382 10.36 -7.49 -7.31
CA ASN A 382 9.75 -7.75 -8.62
C ASN A 382 8.54 -8.67 -8.50
N VAL A 383 8.62 -9.70 -7.66
CA VAL A 383 7.51 -10.61 -7.40
C VAL A 383 6.43 -9.88 -6.62
N ASN A 384 6.78 -9.13 -5.56
CA ASN A 384 5.84 -8.34 -4.77
C ASN A 384 5.04 -7.37 -5.63
N MET A 385 5.71 -6.60 -6.49
CA MET A 385 5.05 -5.67 -7.41
C MET A 385 4.12 -6.38 -8.40
N ALA A 386 4.53 -7.52 -8.96
CA ALA A 386 3.70 -8.27 -9.89
C ALA A 386 2.45 -8.85 -9.20
N VAL A 387 2.62 -9.42 -7.99
CA VAL A 387 1.53 -9.94 -7.18
C VAL A 387 0.56 -8.80 -6.79
N MET A 388 1.09 -7.67 -6.32
CA MET A 388 0.26 -6.51 -5.99
C MET A 388 -0.50 -5.96 -7.21
N GLY A 389 0.15 -5.87 -8.37
CA GLY A 389 -0.50 -5.46 -9.61
C GLY A 389 -1.62 -6.42 -10.03
N ALA A 390 -1.42 -7.72 -9.86
CA ALA A 390 -2.46 -8.72 -10.11
C ALA A 390 -3.62 -8.61 -9.14
N TRP A 391 -3.35 -8.42 -7.84
CA TRP A 391 -4.37 -8.23 -6.83
C TRP A 391 -5.26 -7.02 -7.13
N LEU A 392 -4.66 -5.85 -7.35
CA LEU A 392 -5.41 -4.64 -7.70
C LEU A 392 -6.23 -4.83 -8.97
N ALA A 393 -5.64 -5.40 -10.01
CA ALA A 393 -6.34 -5.63 -11.28
C ALA A 393 -7.50 -6.61 -11.12
N LEU A 394 -7.31 -7.74 -10.42
CA LEU A 394 -8.36 -8.72 -10.18
C LEU A 394 -9.46 -8.20 -9.25
N ARG A 395 -9.14 -7.29 -8.34
CA ARG A 395 -10.11 -6.72 -7.41
C ARG A 395 -10.99 -5.67 -8.08
N TYR A 396 -10.39 -4.76 -8.85
CA TYR A 396 -11.10 -3.58 -9.35
C TYR A 396 -11.54 -3.66 -10.82
N ILE A 397 -11.04 -4.61 -11.62
CA ILE A 397 -11.56 -4.84 -12.98
C ILE A 397 -12.73 -5.83 -12.92
N ARG A 398 -13.86 -5.44 -13.53
CA ARG A 398 -15.09 -6.25 -13.60
C ARG A 398 -15.21 -7.08 -14.89
N ASP A 399 -14.40 -6.83 -15.90
CA ASP A 399 -14.38 -7.59 -17.16
C ASP A 399 -13.82 -9.02 -16.91
N GLU A 400 -14.68 -10.04 -17.03
CA GLU A 400 -14.29 -11.43 -16.76
C GLU A 400 -13.33 -12.02 -17.81
N ASP A 401 -13.32 -11.53 -19.05
CA ASP A 401 -12.33 -11.98 -20.05
C ASP A 401 -10.93 -11.46 -19.67
N VAL A 402 -10.85 -10.21 -19.20
CA VAL A 402 -9.62 -9.64 -18.64
C VAL A 402 -9.19 -10.39 -17.39
N ARG A 403 -10.09 -10.61 -16.42
CA ARG A 403 -9.78 -11.35 -15.19
C ARG A 403 -9.34 -12.79 -15.47
N ARG A 404 -9.95 -13.47 -16.45
CA ARG A 404 -9.52 -14.80 -16.88
C ARG A 404 -8.07 -14.79 -17.37
N ASP A 405 -7.69 -13.80 -18.17
CA ASP A 405 -6.32 -13.68 -18.67
C ASP A 405 -5.32 -13.40 -17.53
N LEU A 406 -5.70 -12.59 -16.55
CA LEU A 406 -4.92 -12.33 -15.33
C LEU A 406 -4.74 -13.60 -14.48
N ARG A 407 -5.82 -14.37 -14.21
CA ARG A 407 -5.76 -15.64 -13.48
C ARG A 407 -4.85 -16.66 -14.18
N ILE A 408 -4.89 -16.72 -15.51
CA ILE A 408 -3.97 -17.57 -16.30
C ILE A 408 -2.52 -17.11 -16.10
N ALA A 409 -2.26 -15.80 -16.15
CA ALA A 409 -0.92 -15.25 -15.96
C ALA A 409 -0.38 -15.54 -14.55
N LEU A 410 -1.19 -15.30 -13.51
CA LEU A 410 -0.85 -15.62 -12.12
C LEU A 410 -0.44 -17.08 -11.97
N LYS A 411 -1.31 -17.99 -12.41
CA LYS A 411 -1.07 -19.42 -12.27
C LYS A 411 0.13 -19.91 -13.05
N LYS A 412 0.27 -19.53 -14.33
CA LYS A 412 1.28 -20.12 -15.22
C LYS A 412 2.63 -19.39 -15.19
N ASN A 413 2.61 -18.08 -14.98
CA ASN A 413 3.75 -17.22 -15.22
C ASN A 413 4.22 -16.46 -13.98
N LEU A 414 3.51 -16.54 -12.85
CA LEU A 414 3.90 -15.89 -11.60
C LEU A 414 4.11 -16.89 -10.45
N TYR A 415 3.05 -17.53 -9.97
CA TYR A 415 3.00 -18.19 -8.67
C TYR A 415 3.62 -19.60 -8.62
N ASP A 416 3.20 -20.49 -9.53
CA ASP A 416 3.65 -21.88 -9.63
C ASP A 416 4.15 -22.13 -11.06
N LYS A 417 5.47 -21.94 -11.27
CA LYS A 417 6.16 -22.05 -12.57
C LYS A 417 6.96 -23.34 -12.62
N PRO A 418 6.41 -24.45 -13.16
CA PRO A 418 7.11 -25.72 -13.21
C PRO A 418 8.52 -25.57 -13.80
N LEU A 419 9.48 -26.30 -13.23
CA LEU A 419 10.89 -26.35 -13.67
C LEU A 419 11.75 -25.11 -13.33
N ARG A 420 11.23 -24.15 -12.53
CA ARG A 420 12.04 -23.05 -11.98
C ARG A 420 12.64 -23.46 -10.64
N THR A 421 13.89 -23.04 -10.39
CA THR A 421 14.66 -23.37 -9.18
C THR A 421 14.24 -22.61 -7.94
N ARG A 422 13.34 -21.62 -8.08
CA ARG A 422 12.77 -20.82 -7.01
C ARG A 422 11.45 -20.25 -7.50
N GLN A 423 10.38 -20.46 -6.74
CA GLN A 423 9.03 -20.02 -7.14
C GLN A 423 8.29 -19.35 -5.98
N PRO A 424 7.34 -18.44 -6.23
CA PRO A 424 6.54 -17.82 -5.17
C PRO A 424 5.87 -18.83 -4.24
N VAL A 425 5.30 -19.91 -4.76
CA VAL A 425 4.67 -20.99 -3.96
C VAL A 425 5.62 -21.64 -2.94
N GLU A 426 6.93 -21.61 -3.17
CA GLU A 426 7.94 -22.18 -2.26
C GLU A 426 8.45 -21.16 -1.24
N GLN A 427 8.06 -19.88 -1.36
CA GLN A 427 8.57 -18.80 -0.52
C GLN A 427 7.75 -18.61 0.76
N ALA A 428 6.58 -19.26 0.88
CA ALA A 428 5.67 -19.15 2.03
C ALA A 428 5.42 -17.69 2.44
N GLN A 429 5.21 -16.82 1.46
CA GLN A 429 4.84 -15.43 1.70
C GLN A 429 3.34 -15.30 1.60
N SER A 430 2.71 -14.91 2.70
CA SER A 430 1.25 -14.85 2.79
C SER A 430 0.59 -13.91 1.77
N LEU A 431 1.28 -12.85 1.34
CA LEU A 431 0.81 -11.99 0.25
C LEU A 431 0.65 -12.77 -1.07
N TYR A 432 1.55 -13.71 -1.37
CA TYR A 432 1.50 -14.49 -2.59
C TYR A 432 0.34 -15.48 -2.54
N ASP A 433 0.19 -16.13 -1.38
CA ASP A 433 -0.85 -17.13 -1.13
C ASP A 433 -2.24 -16.49 -1.12
N PHE A 434 -2.37 -15.26 -0.63
CA PHE A 434 -3.63 -14.50 -0.62
C PHE A 434 -4.13 -14.13 -2.02
N VAL A 435 -3.21 -13.76 -2.91
CA VAL A 435 -3.57 -13.25 -4.25
C VAL A 435 -3.80 -14.39 -5.25
N TYR A 436 -3.20 -15.56 -5.01
CA TYR A 436 -3.37 -16.77 -5.83
C TYR A 436 -4.75 -17.39 -5.63
#